data_AF-A0A438CX37-F1
#
_entry.id   AF-A0A438CX37-F1
#
_cell.length_a   1.000
_cell.length_b   1.000
_cell.length_c   1.000
_cell.angle_alpha   90.00
_cell.angle_beta   90.00
_cell.angle_gamma   90.00
#
_symmetry.space_group_name_H-M   'P 1'
#
loop_
_entity.id
_entity.type
_entity.pdbx_description
1 polymer ?
#
loop_
_entity_poly.entity_id
_entity_poly.type
_entity_poly.pdbx_seq_one_letter_code
_entity_poly.pdbx_strand_id
1 'polypeptide(L)'
;MASVEEIRNAQRAKGPATVLAIGTATRTTVCTSDKSMIKKRYSHLTEEMLEEHPNIGAYMAPSLNIRQEIITAEVPQAWLETSVRRVMLYHQGCYAGGTVLRTAKDLAENNAGARVLVVCSEITVVTFRGPSETALDSLVGQALFGDGSAAVIVGSDPDLSIERPLFQLVSTAQTFIPIPKVLLQATYVNDWNSLFWIAHPGGPAILDAVEAKLSLDKQKLKATRHVLSEYGNMSSACVLFIMDEMRKKSLKEEKITTGEGLDWGVLFGFGPGLTIETVVLHIKNEESYEESWAKLRIQLPRVNPDCKEKKQRESAMKPILDDSRVSPSDDARTMPREGSWKLQGGSQLRSPMKTAWSCEIISQPSWVFANFAGTTFSCEMAPEASRSLLPTLGDIFH
;
A
#
# COMPACT_ATOMS: atom_id res chain seq x y z
N MET A 1 -35.87 11.91 -28.91
CA MET A 1 -34.45 12.08 -28.54
C MET A 1 -34.39 12.20 -27.03
N ALA A 2 -33.45 11.54 -26.37
CA ALA A 2 -33.24 11.71 -24.93
C ALA A 2 -32.78 13.14 -24.62
N SER A 3 -33.17 13.68 -23.47
CA SER A 3 -32.70 14.98 -22.99
C SER A 3 -31.23 14.92 -22.56
N VAL A 4 -30.56 16.08 -22.55
CA VAL A 4 -29.17 16.17 -22.06
C VAL A 4 -29.07 15.70 -20.60
N GLU A 5 -30.06 16.01 -19.78
CA GLU A 5 -30.10 15.61 -18.38
C GLU A 5 -30.24 14.09 -18.22
N GLU A 6 -31.11 13.45 -19.01
CA GLU A 6 -31.24 11.99 -19.05
C GLU A 6 -29.92 11.31 -19.42
N ILE A 7 -29.22 11.83 -20.43
CA ILE A 7 -27.92 11.31 -20.85
C ILE A 7 -26.89 11.48 -19.73
N ARG A 8 -26.82 12.65 -19.09
CA ARG A 8 -25.86 12.91 -18.00
C ARG A 8 -26.14 12.07 -16.76
N ASN A 9 -27.41 11.83 -16.43
CA ASN A 9 -27.78 11.00 -15.29
C ASN A 9 -27.47 9.53 -15.55
N ALA A 10 -27.69 9.04 -16.77
CA ALA A 10 -27.32 7.67 -17.16
C ALA A 10 -25.79 7.43 -17.16
N GLN A 11 -25.00 8.48 -17.38
CA GLN A 11 -23.54 8.41 -17.38
C GLN A 11 -22.90 8.39 -15.97
N ARG A 12 -23.62 8.80 -14.93
CA ARG A 12 -23.08 8.91 -13.55
C ARG A 12 -23.36 7.64 -12.75
N ALA A 13 -22.46 7.33 -11.81
CA ALA A 13 -22.74 6.34 -10.79
C ALA A 13 -23.70 6.91 -9.73
N LYS A 14 -24.28 6.05 -8.89
CA LYS A 14 -25.25 6.44 -7.86
C LYS A 14 -24.61 6.57 -6.48
N GLY A 15 -23.80 5.58 -6.10
CA GLY A 15 -23.17 5.48 -4.79
C GLY A 15 -21.81 6.16 -4.69
N PRO A 16 -21.28 6.29 -3.46
CA PRO A 16 -19.98 6.89 -3.22
C PRO A 16 -18.85 6.02 -3.77
N ALA A 17 -17.75 6.67 -4.16
CA ALA A 17 -16.52 5.98 -4.51
C ALA A 17 -16.04 5.16 -3.31
N THR A 18 -15.72 3.90 -3.57
CA THR A 18 -15.38 2.92 -2.55
C THR A 18 -14.09 2.21 -2.93
N VAL A 19 -13.17 2.08 -1.99
CA VAL A 19 -11.97 1.24 -2.12
C VAL A 19 -12.39 -0.22 -2.02
N LEU A 20 -12.09 -1.00 -3.07
CA LEU A 20 -12.52 -2.39 -3.23
C LEU A 20 -11.36 -3.38 -3.01
N ALA A 21 -10.14 -2.95 -3.31
CA ALA A 21 -8.94 -3.76 -3.13
C ALA A 21 -7.73 -2.87 -2.88
N ILE A 22 -6.77 -3.40 -2.11
CA ILE A 22 -5.47 -2.76 -1.87
C ILE A 22 -4.38 -3.83 -2.01
N GLY A 23 -3.37 -3.53 -2.83
CA GLY A 23 -2.17 -4.34 -2.99
C GLY A 23 -0.92 -3.51 -2.74
N THR A 24 0.09 -4.11 -2.12
CA THR A 24 1.35 -3.46 -1.78
C THR A 24 2.54 -4.31 -2.25
N ALA A 25 3.61 -3.66 -2.68
CA ALA A 25 4.83 -4.30 -3.15
C ALA A 25 6.06 -3.51 -2.71
N THR A 26 7.12 -4.24 -2.36
CA THR A 26 8.43 -3.69 -1.99
C THR A 26 9.52 -4.53 -2.66
N ARG A 27 10.74 -3.97 -2.75
CA ARG A 27 11.92 -4.72 -3.18
C ARG A 27 12.41 -5.67 -2.08
N THR A 28 13.33 -6.56 -2.42
CA THR A 28 13.88 -7.53 -1.47
C THR A 28 15.07 -7.01 -0.68
N THR A 29 15.77 -5.99 -1.16
CA THR A 29 16.93 -5.41 -0.45
C THR A 29 16.45 -4.59 0.74
N VAL A 30 16.93 -4.94 1.93
CA VAL A 30 16.54 -4.33 3.20
C VAL A 30 17.69 -3.53 3.81
N CYS A 31 17.42 -2.28 4.19
CA CYS A 31 18.34 -1.43 4.92
C CYS A 31 17.81 -1.16 6.33
N THR A 32 18.61 -1.32 7.38
CA THR A 32 18.24 -1.03 8.76
C THR A 32 18.79 0.32 9.23
N SER A 33 18.12 0.96 10.20
CA SER A 33 18.58 2.22 10.80
C SER A 33 18.23 2.27 12.29
N ASP A 34 19.17 2.71 13.12
CA ASP A 34 18.98 2.69 14.59
C ASP A 34 18.42 4.01 15.16
N LYS A 35 18.34 5.09 14.37
CA LYS A 35 18.11 6.46 14.89
C LYS A 35 16.84 7.18 14.43
N SER A 36 16.00 6.57 13.60
CA SER A 36 14.86 7.25 12.94
C SER A 36 13.48 6.73 13.33
N MET A 37 13.35 5.84 14.33
CA MET A 37 12.17 5.00 14.59
C MET A 37 11.82 4.03 13.43
N ILE A 38 12.62 4.01 12.36
CA ILE A 38 12.47 3.12 11.22
C ILE A 38 13.39 1.93 11.44
N LYS A 39 12.82 0.75 11.69
CA LYS A 39 13.60 -0.48 11.87
C LYS A 39 14.22 -0.95 10.57
N LYS A 40 13.47 -0.85 9.48
CA LYS A 40 13.91 -1.29 8.16
C LYS A 40 13.25 -0.50 7.04
N ARG A 41 13.91 -0.48 5.89
CA ARG A 41 13.45 0.11 4.63
C ARG A 41 13.80 -0.81 3.48
N TYR A 42 13.08 -0.66 2.39
CA TYR A 42 13.35 -1.36 1.14
C TYR A 42 13.97 -0.39 0.14
N SER A 43 14.93 -0.85 -0.64
CA SER A 43 15.65 -0.04 -1.62
C SER A 43 15.86 -0.83 -2.90
N HIS A 44 15.57 -0.22 -4.05
CA HIS A 44 15.96 -0.74 -5.35
C HIS A 44 17.46 -0.57 -5.58
N LEU A 45 18.03 0.53 -5.09
CA LEU A 45 19.45 0.80 -5.19
C LEU A 45 20.26 -0.21 -4.36
N THR A 46 21.25 -0.83 -4.97
CA THR A 46 22.20 -1.77 -4.35
C THR A 46 23.62 -1.21 -4.33
N GLU A 47 24.54 -1.84 -3.58
CA GLU A 47 25.96 -1.48 -3.61
C GLU A 47 26.57 -1.69 -5.00
N GLU A 48 26.23 -2.79 -5.68
CA GLU A 48 26.67 -3.07 -7.06
C GLU A 48 26.28 -1.93 -8.02
N MET A 49 25.05 -1.44 -7.96
CA MET A 49 24.61 -0.30 -8.77
C MET A 49 25.39 1.00 -8.45
N LEU A 50 25.81 1.18 -7.20
CA LEU A 50 26.61 2.34 -6.79
C LEU A 50 28.07 2.22 -7.22
N GLU A 51 28.62 1.00 -7.28
CA GLU A 51 29.95 0.72 -7.83
C GLU A 51 29.98 0.95 -9.34
N GLU A 52 28.95 0.50 -10.06
CA GLU A 52 28.80 0.71 -11.51
C GLU A 52 28.53 2.18 -11.86
N HIS A 53 27.85 2.91 -10.97
CA HIS A 53 27.42 4.29 -11.21
C HIS A 53 27.79 5.22 -10.03
N PRO A 54 29.09 5.50 -9.81
CA PRO A 54 29.57 6.23 -8.63
C PRO A 54 29.02 7.67 -8.53
N ASN A 55 28.63 8.27 -9.65
CA ASN A 55 28.02 9.60 -9.68
C ASN A 55 26.67 9.65 -8.93
N ILE A 56 25.98 8.51 -8.77
CA ILE A 56 24.76 8.41 -7.96
C ILE A 56 25.08 8.61 -6.48
N GLY A 57 26.20 8.05 -6.01
CA GLY A 57 26.68 8.15 -4.63
C GLY A 57 27.42 9.46 -4.31
N ALA A 58 27.89 10.20 -5.30
CA ALA A 58 28.46 11.52 -5.09
C ALA A 58 27.38 12.56 -4.73
N TYR A 59 27.71 13.52 -3.87
CA TYR A 59 26.73 14.49 -3.36
C TYR A 59 26.07 15.33 -4.48
N MET A 60 26.86 15.83 -5.45
CA MET A 60 26.38 16.73 -6.52
C MET A 60 26.95 16.40 -7.90
N ALA A 61 27.47 15.18 -8.12
CA ALA A 61 27.93 14.80 -9.45
C ALA A 61 26.73 14.64 -10.42
N PRO A 62 26.90 14.98 -11.71
CA PRO A 62 25.86 14.78 -12.71
C PRO A 62 25.45 13.30 -12.77
N SER A 63 24.19 13.04 -12.43
CA SER A 63 23.63 11.68 -12.33
C SER A 63 22.19 11.58 -12.81
N LEU A 64 21.63 12.65 -13.40
CA LEU A 64 20.23 12.67 -13.83
C LEU A 64 19.92 11.59 -14.87
N ASN A 65 20.74 11.47 -15.92
CA ASN A 65 20.47 10.54 -17.02
C ASN A 65 20.36 9.09 -16.53
N ILE A 66 21.37 8.63 -15.76
CA ILE A 66 21.37 7.26 -15.26
C ILE A 66 20.22 7.00 -14.28
N ARG A 67 19.86 7.97 -13.44
CA ARG A 67 18.69 7.85 -12.56
C ARG A 67 17.40 7.71 -13.36
N GLN A 68 17.25 8.49 -14.44
CA GLN A 68 16.09 8.42 -15.32
C GLN A 68 16.01 7.07 -16.05
N GLU A 69 17.13 6.55 -16.53
CA GLU A 69 17.20 5.22 -17.17
C GLU A 69 16.75 4.12 -16.21
N ILE A 70 17.25 4.12 -14.97
CA ILE A 70 16.86 3.14 -13.95
C ILE A 70 15.36 3.23 -13.64
N ILE A 71 14.84 4.42 -13.31
CA ILE A 71 13.43 4.51 -12.87
C ILE A 71 12.42 4.28 -13.99
N THR A 72 12.76 4.63 -15.24
CA THR A 72 11.84 4.47 -16.37
C THR A 72 11.70 3.00 -16.77
N ALA A 73 12.75 2.20 -16.62
CA ALA A 73 12.70 0.75 -16.77
C ALA A 73 11.82 0.07 -15.69
N GLU A 74 11.72 0.71 -14.52
CA GLU A 74 10.99 0.21 -13.35
C GLU A 74 9.53 0.68 -13.27
N VAL A 75 9.08 1.48 -14.24
CA VAL A 75 7.68 1.90 -14.32
C VAL A 75 6.79 0.64 -14.45
N PRO A 76 5.74 0.52 -13.61
CA PRO A 76 4.86 -0.65 -13.64
C PRO A 76 4.25 -0.85 -15.03
N GLN A 77 4.32 -2.07 -15.54
CA GLN A 77 3.66 -2.45 -16.78
C GLN A 77 2.37 -3.20 -16.45
N ALA A 78 1.23 -2.75 -16.98
CA ALA A 78 -0.02 -3.47 -16.86
C ALA A 78 -0.65 -3.62 -18.24
N TRP A 79 -1.12 -4.82 -18.55
CA TRP A 79 -1.83 -5.10 -19.78
C TRP A 79 -3.29 -4.70 -19.58
N LEU A 80 -3.55 -3.42 -19.77
CA LEU A 80 -4.89 -2.83 -19.69
C LEU A 80 -5.45 -2.65 -21.10
N GLU A 81 -6.78 -2.60 -21.18
CA GLU A 81 -7.48 -2.23 -22.40
C GLU A 81 -6.93 -0.90 -22.96
N THR A 82 -6.77 -0.84 -24.28
CA THR A 82 -6.18 0.33 -24.96
C THR A 82 -7.02 1.60 -24.80
N SER A 83 -8.32 1.44 -24.50
CA SER A 83 -9.28 2.50 -24.21
C SER A 83 -9.21 3.05 -22.79
N VAL A 84 -8.31 2.52 -21.93
CA VAL A 84 -8.16 2.99 -20.55
C VAL A 84 -7.88 4.50 -20.50
N ARG A 85 -8.65 5.22 -19.68
CA ARG A 85 -8.47 6.65 -19.44
C ARG A 85 -7.39 6.85 -18.40
N ARG A 86 -6.32 7.57 -18.74
CA ARG A 86 -5.13 7.72 -17.89
C ARG A 86 -5.00 9.15 -17.37
N VAL A 87 -4.62 9.26 -16.09
CA VAL A 87 -4.18 10.52 -15.48
C VAL A 87 -2.79 10.26 -14.90
N MET A 88 -1.78 10.94 -15.44
CA MET A 88 -0.41 10.79 -14.97
C MET A 88 -0.03 11.97 -14.07
N LEU A 89 0.38 11.67 -12.83
CA LEU A 89 0.74 12.66 -11.83
C LEU A 89 2.21 12.52 -11.45
N TYR A 90 3.08 13.28 -12.11
CA TYR A 90 4.51 13.35 -11.78
C TYR A 90 4.82 14.48 -10.79
N HIS A 91 5.87 14.31 -10.00
CA HIS A 91 6.45 15.34 -9.13
C HIS A 91 5.50 16.02 -8.13
N GLN A 92 4.45 15.32 -7.71
CA GLN A 92 3.51 15.84 -6.70
C GLN A 92 4.09 15.74 -5.28
N GLY A 93 4.90 14.71 -5.00
CA GLY A 93 5.51 14.48 -3.69
C GLY A 93 4.58 13.78 -2.69
N CYS A 94 4.90 13.89 -1.41
CA CYS A 94 4.36 13.01 -0.38
C CYS A 94 2.85 13.15 -0.09
N TYR A 95 2.20 14.25 -0.49
CA TYR A 95 0.75 14.41 -0.35
C TYR A 95 -0.04 13.65 -1.44
N ALA A 96 0.63 13.17 -2.49
CA ALA A 96 -0.05 12.65 -3.67
C ALA A 96 -0.91 11.40 -3.41
N GLY A 97 -0.65 10.67 -2.31
CA GLY A 97 -1.53 9.58 -1.88
C GLY A 97 -2.98 10.05 -1.60
N GLY A 98 -3.15 11.26 -1.06
CA GLY A 98 -4.48 11.89 -0.95
C GLY A 98 -4.99 12.38 -2.31
N THR A 99 -4.12 12.97 -3.13
CA THR A 99 -4.46 13.48 -4.47
C THR A 99 -5.00 12.39 -5.40
N VAL A 100 -4.39 11.20 -5.40
CA VAL A 100 -4.85 10.09 -6.24
C VAL A 100 -6.21 9.57 -5.79
N LEU A 101 -6.50 9.54 -4.48
CA LEU A 101 -7.81 9.16 -3.95
C LEU A 101 -8.88 10.21 -4.30
N ARG A 102 -8.53 11.50 -4.20
CA ARG A 102 -9.39 12.61 -4.66
C ARG A 102 -9.71 12.51 -6.13
N THR A 103 -8.71 12.26 -6.97
CA THR A 103 -8.88 12.08 -8.40
C THR A 103 -9.74 10.84 -8.71
N ALA A 104 -9.47 9.72 -8.04
CA ALA A 104 -10.21 8.48 -8.22
C ALA A 104 -11.67 8.58 -7.78
N LYS A 105 -11.96 9.36 -6.72
CA LYS A 105 -13.32 9.63 -6.26
C LYS A 105 -14.17 10.22 -7.39
N ASP A 106 -13.72 11.33 -7.98
CA ASP A 106 -14.47 12.01 -9.04
C ASP A 106 -14.61 11.12 -10.28
N LEU A 107 -13.55 10.39 -10.64
CA LEU A 107 -13.57 9.48 -11.78
C LEU A 107 -14.55 8.31 -11.58
N ALA A 108 -14.62 7.73 -10.38
CA ALA A 108 -15.53 6.63 -10.07
C ALA A 108 -16.99 7.10 -9.96
N GLU A 109 -17.25 8.21 -9.27
CA GLU A 109 -18.62 8.72 -9.04
C GLU A 109 -19.24 9.30 -10.30
N ASN A 110 -18.45 9.92 -11.17
CA ASN A 110 -18.95 10.58 -12.36
C ASN A 110 -19.10 9.64 -13.57
N ASN A 111 -18.74 8.35 -13.45
CA ASN A 111 -18.78 7.39 -14.56
C ASN A 111 -19.40 6.06 -14.11
N ALA A 112 -20.62 5.77 -14.57
CA ALA A 112 -21.34 4.53 -14.26
C ALA A 112 -20.50 3.29 -14.62
N GLY A 113 -20.38 2.35 -13.68
CA GLY A 113 -19.60 1.12 -13.85
C GLY A 113 -18.08 1.28 -13.87
N ALA A 114 -17.54 2.49 -13.65
CA ALA A 114 -16.10 2.69 -13.65
C ALA A 114 -15.41 1.95 -12.50
N ARG A 115 -14.26 1.36 -12.80
CA ARG A 115 -13.28 0.85 -11.85
C ARG A 115 -11.95 1.52 -12.14
N VAL A 116 -11.45 2.27 -11.16
CA VAL A 116 -10.25 3.09 -11.27
C VAL A 116 -9.11 2.36 -10.59
N LEU A 117 -8.10 1.98 -11.36
CA LEU A 117 -6.83 1.50 -10.84
C LEU A 117 -5.95 2.70 -10.49
N VAL A 118 -5.68 2.88 -9.20
CA VAL A 118 -4.74 3.85 -8.67
C VAL A 118 -3.42 3.15 -8.40
N VAL A 119 -2.30 3.73 -8.83
CA VAL A 119 -0.95 3.23 -8.54
C VAL A 119 -0.06 4.37 -8.07
N CYS A 120 0.53 4.21 -6.88
CA CYS A 120 1.63 5.04 -6.38
C CYS A 120 2.87 4.16 -6.33
N SER A 121 3.94 4.54 -7.04
CA SER A 121 5.18 3.77 -7.09
C SER A 121 6.36 4.72 -6.90
N GLU A 122 7.15 4.47 -5.88
CA GLU A 122 8.16 5.40 -5.36
C GLU A 122 9.51 4.68 -5.25
N ILE A 123 10.53 5.26 -5.87
CA ILE A 123 11.89 4.69 -5.96
C ILE A 123 12.91 5.77 -5.56
N THR A 124 13.71 5.50 -4.54
CA THR A 124 14.65 6.46 -3.94
C THR A 124 15.88 6.74 -4.79
N VAL A 125 16.10 6.00 -5.88
CA VAL A 125 17.17 6.25 -6.85
C VAL A 125 17.17 7.70 -7.33
N VAL A 126 16.03 8.38 -7.44
CA VAL A 126 15.97 9.79 -7.84
C VAL A 126 16.57 10.73 -6.78
N THR A 127 16.49 10.33 -5.51
CA THR A 127 16.82 11.18 -4.35
C THR A 127 18.11 10.79 -3.64
N PHE A 128 18.65 9.59 -3.89
CA PHE A 128 19.84 9.09 -3.22
C PHE A 128 21.07 9.94 -3.55
N ARG A 129 21.85 10.35 -2.56
CA ARG A 129 23.13 11.05 -2.79
C ARG A 129 24.03 10.95 -1.57
N GLY A 130 25.33 11.15 -1.78
CA GLY A 130 26.31 11.23 -0.71
C GLY A 130 26.05 12.36 0.28
N PRO A 131 26.63 12.31 1.48
CA PRO A 131 26.44 13.33 2.52
C PRO A 131 27.16 14.64 2.18
N SER A 132 26.65 15.75 2.72
CA SER A 132 27.36 17.04 2.78
C SER A 132 27.02 17.76 4.09
N GLU A 133 28.01 18.36 4.74
CA GLU A 133 27.82 19.16 5.96
C GLU A 133 26.95 20.41 5.72
N THR A 134 26.90 20.89 4.48
CA THR A 134 26.10 22.07 4.11
C THR A 134 24.62 21.75 3.86
N ALA A 135 24.22 20.47 3.88
CA ALA A 135 22.86 20.03 3.54
C ALA A 135 22.37 18.93 4.49
N LEU A 136 22.17 19.32 5.76
CA LEU A 136 21.66 18.43 6.79
C LEU A 136 20.23 17.95 6.51
N ASP A 137 19.43 18.75 5.82
CA ASP A 137 18.09 18.38 5.33
C ASP A 137 18.13 17.19 4.35
N SER A 138 19.14 17.14 3.48
CA SER A 138 19.38 15.99 2.61
C SER A 138 19.65 14.73 3.43
N LEU A 139 20.43 14.81 4.52
CA LEU A 139 20.71 13.67 5.40
C LEU A 139 19.44 13.14 6.09
N VAL A 140 18.54 14.05 6.51
CA VAL A 140 17.23 13.67 7.03
C VAL A 140 16.46 12.88 5.96
N GLY A 141 16.45 13.34 4.71
CA GLY A 141 15.87 12.61 3.59
C GLY A 141 16.48 11.21 3.40
N GLN A 142 17.80 11.10 3.38
CA GLN A 142 18.51 9.82 3.21
C GLN A 142 18.21 8.81 4.35
N ALA A 143 17.88 9.30 5.55
CA ALA A 143 17.52 8.47 6.69
C ALA A 143 16.05 8.02 6.71
N LEU A 144 15.16 8.75 6.01
CA LEU A 144 13.72 8.52 6.04
C LEU A 144 13.19 7.78 4.82
N PHE A 145 13.60 8.18 3.60
CA PHE A 145 12.95 7.71 2.39
C PHE A 145 13.19 6.22 2.11
N GLY A 146 12.16 5.51 1.67
CA GLY A 146 12.24 4.10 1.26
C GLY A 146 11.42 3.85 0.00
N ASP A 147 11.68 2.71 -0.64
CA ASP A 147 11.00 2.30 -1.87
C ASP A 147 9.74 1.51 -1.56
N GLY A 148 8.69 1.75 -2.35
CA GLY A 148 7.44 1.02 -2.21
C GLY A 148 6.43 1.38 -3.29
N SER A 149 5.57 0.41 -3.59
CA SER A 149 4.47 0.58 -4.53
C SER A 149 3.17 0.11 -3.91
N ALA A 150 2.12 0.90 -4.05
CA ALA A 150 0.76 0.54 -3.63
C ALA A 150 -0.21 0.73 -4.79
N ALA A 151 -1.13 -0.21 -4.93
CA ALA A 151 -2.21 -0.17 -5.90
C ALA A 151 -3.57 -0.30 -5.20
N VAL A 152 -4.54 0.48 -5.65
CA VAL A 152 -5.90 0.50 -5.09
C VAL A 152 -6.91 0.45 -6.23
N ILE A 153 -7.95 -0.37 -6.08
CA ILE A 153 -9.12 -0.35 -6.96
C ILE A 153 -10.21 0.48 -6.29
N VAL A 154 -10.68 1.52 -6.98
CA VAL A 154 -11.78 2.38 -6.52
C VAL A 154 -12.95 2.27 -7.49
N GLY A 155 -14.16 2.09 -6.97
CA GLY A 155 -15.38 2.04 -7.75
C GLY A 155 -16.59 2.50 -6.97
N SER A 156 -17.59 3.03 -7.66
CA SER A 156 -18.94 3.25 -7.12
C SER A 156 -19.82 2.05 -7.44
N ASP A 157 -20.91 1.91 -6.67
CA ASP A 157 -21.93 0.86 -6.83
C ASP A 157 -21.29 -0.55 -6.89
N PRO A 158 -20.71 -1.03 -5.78
CA PRO A 158 -20.03 -2.32 -5.76
C PRO A 158 -21.00 -3.48 -6.02
N ASP A 159 -20.57 -4.44 -6.84
CA ASP A 159 -21.27 -5.72 -6.99
C ASP A 159 -20.90 -6.63 -5.82
N LEU A 160 -21.77 -6.67 -4.81
CA LEU A 160 -21.54 -7.43 -3.58
C LEU A 160 -21.47 -8.96 -3.78
N SER A 161 -21.76 -9.48 -4.97
CA SER A 161 -21.53 -10.90 -5.26
C SER A 161 -20.04 -11.24 -5.36
N ILE A 162 -19.21 -10.28 -5.81
CA ILE A 162 -17.78 -10.48 -6.10
C ILE A 162 -16.87 -9.44 -5.44
N GLU A 163 -17.37 -8.25 -5.14
CA GLU A 163 -16.62 -7.14 -4.58
C GLU A 163 -16.86 -7.02 -3.06
N ARG A 164 -15.84 -6.50 -2.37
CA ARG A 164 -15.83 -6.32 -0.92
C ARG A 164 -15.40 -4.88 -0.59
N PRO A 165 -16.36 -4.00 -0.30
CA PRO A 165 -16.10 -2.62 0.13
C PRO A 165 -15.20 -2.55 1.36
N LEU A 166 -14.11 -1.78 1.28
CA LEU A 166 -13.16 -1.57 2.39
C LEU A 166 -13.32 -0.19 3.03
N PHE A 167 -13.35 0.87 2.23
CA PHE A 167 -13.45 2.26 2.69
C PHE A 167 -14.20 3.11 1.66
N GLN A 168 -15.20 3.87 2.09
CA GLN A 168 -15.89 4.86 1.26
C GLN A 168 -15.17 6.21 1.31
N LEU A 169 -14.96 6.84 0.16
CA LEU A 169 -14.38 8.17 0.04
C LEU A 169 -15.51 9.20 0.12
N VAL A 170 -15.76 9.77 1.29
CA VAL A 170 -16.92 10.65 1.53
C VAL A 170 -16.68 12.05 0.98
N SER A 171 -15.59 12.69 1.40
CA SER A 171 -15.19 14.00 0.93
C SER A 171 -13.68 14.08 0.78
N THR A 172 -13.23 14.95 -0.12
CA THR A 172 -11.80 15.18 -0.38
C THR A 172 -11.56 16.68 -0.48
N ALA A 173 -10.46 17.16 0.07
CA ALA A 173 -10.11 18.58 0.09
C ALA A 173 -8.60 18.75 0.03
N GLN A 174 -8.15 19.83 -0.63
CA GLN A 174 -6.76 20.24 -0.68
C GLN A 174 -6.63 21.68 -0.18
N THR A 175 -5.56 21.97 0.56
CA THR A 175 -5.25 23.35 0.99
C THR A 175 -3.75 23.60 1.06
N PHE A 176 -3.35 24.86 0.91
CA PHE A 176 -1.99 25.34 1.14
C PHE A 176 -1.95 26.15 2.44
N ILE A 177 -0.85 26.06 3.19
CA ILE A 177 -0.67 26.85 4.41
C ILE A 177 -0.42 28.33 4.04
N PRO A 178 -1.03 29.30 4.78
CA PRO A 178 -1.73 29.17 6.06
C PRO A 178 -3.15 28.60 5.98
N ILE A 179 -3.45 27.62 6.85
CA ILE A 179 -4.75 26.90 6.88
C ILE A 179 -5.88 27.89 7.24
N PRO A 180 -6.86 28.14 6.36
CA PRO A 180 -8.10 28.78 6.77
C PRO A 180 -8.84 27.83 7.72
N LYS A 181 -9.36 28.33 8.85
CA LYS A 181 -10.14 27.56 9.86
C LYS A 181 -11.26 26.67 9.27
N VAL A 182 -11.63 26.90 8.01
CA VAL A 182 -12.67 26.23 7.22
C VAL A 182 -12.44 24.72 7.06
N LEU A 183 -11.21 24.21 6.98
CA LEU A 183 -11.01 22.77 6.74
C LEU A 183 -11.39 21.89 7.94
N LEU A 184 -11.35 22.44 9.16
CA LEU A 184 -11.77 21.74 10.39
C LEU A 184 -13.30 21.65 10.51
N GLN A 185 -14.06 22.43 9.73
CA GLN A 185 -15.53 22.43 9.77
C GLN A 185 -16.16 21.40 8.81
N ALA A 186 -15.42 20.90 7.81
CA ALA A 186 -15.95 20.00 6.79
C ALA A 186 -16.25 18.58 7.29
N THR A 187 -15.78 18.21 8.50
CA THR A 187 -16.01 16.88 9.07
C THR A 187 -17.20 16.81 10.01
N TYR A 188 -17.80 17.93 10.46
CA TYR A 188 -18.81 17.94 11.55
C TYR A 188 -18.39 17.14 12.81
N VAL A 189 -17.11 16.81 12.97
CA VAL A 189 -16.60 15.96 14.05
C VAL A 189 -16.07 16.84 15.17
N ASN A 190 -16.69 16.73 16.33
CA ASN A 190 -16.28 17.46 17.54
C ASN A 190 -15.20 16.70 18.34
N ASP A 191 -15.03 15.40 18.09
CA ASP A 191 -14.07 14.53 18.79
C ASP A 191 -13.16 13.79 17.81
N TRP A 192 -11.90 14.23 17.72
CA TRP A 192 -10.89 13.61 16.86
C TRP A 192 -10.52 12.18 17.26
N ASN A 193 -10.75 11.77 18.51
CA ASN A 193 -10.47 10.41 18.96
C ASN A 193 -11.55 9.41 18.56
N SER A 194 -12.74 9.89 18.20
CA SER A 194 -13.82 9.07 17.63
C SER A 194 -13.55 8.59 16.20
N LEU A 195 -12.52 9.13 15.52
CA LEU A 195 -12.17 8.81 14.13
C LEU A 195 -11.02 7.81 14.05
N PHE A 196 -10.97 6.90 13.08
CA PHE A 196 -9.72 6.21 12.72
C PHE A 196 -8.79 7.12 11.90
N TRP A 197 -7.48 6.94 12.01
CA TRP A 197 -6.49 7.88 11.49
C TRP A 197 -5.47 7.24 10.54
N ILE A 198 -5.33 7.86 9.37
CA ILE A 198 -4.28 7.56 8.39
C ILE A 198 -3.52 8.86 8.12
N ALA A 199 -2.34 9.04 8.72
CA ALA A 199 -1.54 10.23 8.49
C ALA A 199 -0.30 9.86 7.67
N HIS A 200 0.06 10.65 6.66
CA HIS A 200 1.32 10.44 5.95
C HIS A 200 2.50 10.53 6.95
N PRO A 201 3.32 9.48 7.09
CA PRO A 201 4.40 9.41 8.07
C PRO A 201 5.67 10.05 7.51
N GLY A 202 5.61 11.35 7.19
CA GLY A 202 6.74 12.07 6.61
C GLY A 202 8.01 12.02 7.47
N GLY A 203 7.81 11.90 8.78
CA GLY A 203 8.81 11.62 9.80
C GLY A 203 8.14 11.49 11.18
N PRO A 204 8.86 11.04 12.22
CA PRO A 204 8.27 10.90 13.56
C PRO A 204 7.80 12.24 14.15
N ALA A 205 8.55 13.31 13.91
CA ALA A 205 8.27 14.64 14.47
C ALA A 205 6.92 15.22 14.02
N ILE A 206 6.51 15.01 12.77
CA ILE A 206 5.20 15.49 12.29
C ILE A 206 4.05 14.72 12.93
N LEU A 207 4.22 13.41 13.15
CA LEU A 207 3.22 12.60 13.84
C LEU A 207 3.08 13.02 15.31
N ASP A 208 4.21 13.26 15.99
CA ASP A 208 4.22 13.73 17.37
C ASP A 208 3.55 15.11 17.50
N ALA A 209 3.79 16.01 16.54
CA ALA A 209 3.17 17.33 16.50
C ALA A 209 1.66 17.25 16.26
N VAL A 210 1.19 16.43 15.33
CA VAL A 210 -0.25 16.21 15.07
C VAL A 210 -0.94 15.61 16.30
N GLU A 211 -0.35 14.56 16.87
CA GLU A 211 -0.85 13.87 18.07
C GLU A 211 -0.98 14.82 19.26
N ALA A 212 0.06 15.63 19.53
CA ALA A 212 0.04 16.61 20.61
C ALA A 212 -0.94 17.76 20.35
N LYS A 213 -1.02 18.25 19.11
CA LYS A 213 -1.86 19.41 18.79
C LYS A 213 -3.35 19.11 18.83
N LEU A 214 -3.73 17.89 18.46
CA LEU A 214 -5.13 17.43 18.45
C LEU A 214 -5.50 16.60 19.68
N SER A 215 -4.58 16.43 20.63
CA SER A 215 -4.75 15.61 21.83
C SER A 215 -5.25 14.19 21.50
N LEU A 216 -4.61 13.56 20.53
CA LEU A 216 -4.97 12.21 20.11
C LEU A 216 -4.47 11.18 21.13
N ASP A 217 -5.26 10.13 21.32
CA ASP A 217 -4.84 8.94 22.06
C ASP A 217 -3.61 8.33 21.39
N LYS A 218 -2.67 7.83 22.20
CA LYS A 218 -1.40 7.22 21.71
C LYS A 218 -1.60 6.08 20.70
N GLN A 219 -2.78 5.46 20.68
CA GLN A 219 -3.10 4.38 19.76
C GLN A 219 -3.57 4.87 18.38
N LYS A 220 -4.05 6.12 18.23
CA LYS A 220 -4.67 6.59 16.96
C LYS A 220 -3.70 6.53 15.78
N LEU A 221 -2.42 6.79 16.00
CA LEU A 221 -1.40 6.76 14.95
C LEU A 221 -0.61 5.45 14.91
N LYS A 222 -1.08 4.37 15.55
CA LYS A 222 -0.33 3.11 15.65
C LYS A 222 -0.09 2.44 14.30
N ALA A 223 -1.10 2.36 13.43
CA ALA A 223 -0.94 1.83 12.08
C ALA A 223 0.04 2.69 11.25
N THR A 224 -0.08 4.01 11.38
CA THR A 224 0.82 4.98 10.72
C THR A 224 2.29 4.78 11.16
N ARG A 225 2.53 4.70 12.47
CA ARG A 225 3.87 4.47 13.03
C ARG A 225 4.41 3.07 12.71
N HIS A 226 3.54 2.06 12.60
CA HIS A 226 3.94 0.73 12.17
C HIS A 226 4.48 0.74 10.74
N VAL A 227 3.76 1.38 9.80
CA VAL A 227 4.22 1.49 8.41
C VAL A 227 5.53 2.27 8.33
N LEU A 228 5.67 3.37 9.07
CA LEU A 228 6.94 4.09 9.16
C LEU A 228 8.07 3.19 9.66
N SER A 229 7.82 2.42 10.73
CA SER A 229 8.80 1.51 11.32
C SER A 229 9.27 0.44 10.35
N GLU A 230 8.36 -0.17 9.59
CA GLU A 230 8.65 -1.34 8.76
C GLU A 230 9.04 -1.02 7.32
N TYR A 231 8.74 0.18 6.82
CA TYR A 231 8.94 0.54 5.42
C TYR A 231 9.63 1.90 5.20
N GLY A 232 9.71 2.75 6.23
CA GLY A 232 10.17 4.13 6.09
C GLY A 232 9.14 5.04 5.40
N ASN A 233 9.62 6.19 4.93
CA ASN A 233 8.83 7.15 4.16
C ASN A 233 8.86 6.78 2.67
N MET A 234 7.83 6.05 2.22
CA MET A 234 7.57 5.72 0.81
C MET A 234 6.74 6.80 0.09
N SER A 235 6.90 8.07 0.46
CA SER A 235 6.23 9.22 -0.18
C SER A 235 4.71 9.01 -0.34
N SER A 236 4.17 9.04 -1.56
CA SER A 236 2.74 8.97 -1.84
C SER A 236 2.12 7.60 -1.51
N ALA A 237 2.89 6.52 -1.57
CA ALA A 237 2.42 5.18 -1.29
C ALA A 237 2.13 4.93 0.19
N CYS A 238 2.73 5.70 1.11
CA CYS A 238 2.60 5.48 2.55
C CYS A 238 1.16 5.38 3.06
N VAL A 239 0.30 6.34 2.69
CA VAL A 239 -1.09 6.34 3.20
C VAL A 239 -1.88 5.13 2.72
N LEU A 240 -1.55 4.59 1.54
CA LEU A 240 -2.17 3.39 0.99
C LEU A 240 -1.66 2.12 1.70
N PHE A 241 -0.38 2.06 2.05
CA PHE A 241 0.16 1.01 2.95
C PHE A 241 -0.50 1.06 4.33
N ILE A 242 -0.78 2.25 4.87
CA ILE A 242 -1.43 2.39 6.18
C ILE A 242 -2.88 1.92 6.11
N MET A 243 -3.61 2.20 5.02
CA MET A 243 -4.95 1.64 4.79
C MET A 243 -4.92 0.10 4.75
N ASP A 244 -3.91 -0.48 4.09
CA ASP A 244 -3.74 -1.93 4.01
C ASP A 244 -3.41 -2.57 5.36
N GLU A 245 -2.49 -1.96 6.11
CA GLU A 245 -2.14 -2.39 7.47
C GLU A 245 -3.35 -2.32 8.41
N MET A 246 -4.09 -1.20 8.36
CA MET A 246 -5.26 -0.96 9.19
C MET A 246 -6.34 -2.01 8.97
N ARG A 247 -6.70 -2.31 7.70
CA ARG A 247 -7.72 -3.34 7.42
C ARG A 247 -7.26 -4.74 7.84
N LYS A 248 -5.99 -5.10 7.59
CA LYS A 248 -5.44 -6.43 7.89
C LYS A 248 -5.41 -6.67 9.39
N LYS A 249 -4.97 -5.66 10.14
CA LYS A 249 -4.93 -5.71 11.59
C LYS A 249 -6.31 -5.73 12.21
N SER A 250 -7.24 -4.92 11.69
CA SER A 250 -8.63 -4.93 12.13
C SER A 250 -9.26 -6.32 11.96
N LEU A 251 -9.01 -6.98 10.83
CA LEU A 251 -9.45 -8.36 10.59
C LEU A 251 -8.79 -9.35 11.58
N LYS A 252 -7.47 -9.26 11.76
CA LYS A 252 -6.72 -10.14 12.68
C LYS A 252 -7.16 -10.00 14.13
N GLU A 253 -7.53 -8.79 14.54
CA GLU A 253 -8.01 -8.47 15.89
C GLU A 253 -9.53 -8.57 16.03
N GLU A 254 -10.22 -9.14 15.01
CA GLU A 254 -11.67 -9.36 15.00
C GLU A 254 -12.47 -8.09 15.31
N LYS A 255 -12.01 -6.93 14.80
CA LYS A 255 -12.72 -5.66 14.94
C LYS A 255 -13.97 -5.66 14.06
N ILE A 256 -14.99 -4.92 14.51
CA ILE A 256 -16.27 -4.80 13.82
C ILE A 256 -16.17 -4.06 12.47
N THR A 257 -15.15 -3.21 12.27
CA THR A 257 -14.91 -2.46 11.04
C THR A 257 -13.48 -2.61 10.56
N THR A 258 -13.22 -2.35 9.28
CA THR A 258 -11.87 -2.26 8.67
C THR A 258 -11.03 -1.08 9.18
N GLY A 259 -11.62 -0.18 9.98
CA GLY A 259 -11.04 1.05 10.50
C GLY A 259 -10.93 0.99 12.02
N GLU A 260 -10.32 -0.08 12.53
CA GLU A 260 -10.04 -0.29 13.95
C GLU A 260 -11.31 -0.33 14.85
N GLY A 261 -12.46 -0.70 14.28
CA GLY A 261 -13.74 -0.76 14.98
C GLY A 261 -14.50 0.57 15.03
N LEU A 262 -14.06 1.57 14.28
CA LEU A 262 -14.72 2.87 14.14
C LEU A 262 -15.33 3.00 12.74
N ASP A 263 -16.41 3.78 12.61
CA ASP A 263 -17.14 3.95 11.34
C ASP A 263 -16.55 5.08 10.48
N TRP A 264 -16.03 6.13 11.12
CA TRP A 264 -15.53 7.33 10.46
C TRP A 264 -14.03 7.47 10.64
N GLY A 265 -13.37 8.01 9.61
CA GLY A 265 -11.94 8.24 9.66
C GLY A 265 -11.47 9.37 8.78
N VAL A 266 -10.21 9.75 8.99
CA VAL A 266 -9.54 10.80 8.22
C VAL A 266 -8.20 10.30 7.70
N LEU A 267 -7.92 10.65 6.45
CA LEU A 267 -6.63 10.46 5.80
C LEU A 267 -6.01 11.81 5.48
N PHE A 268 -4.75 11.99 5.88
CA PHE A 268 -3.95 13.19 5.60
C PHE A 268 -2.72 12.88 4.77
N GLY A 269 -2.56 13.60 3.66
CA GLY A 269 -1.31 13.69 2.89
C GLY A 269 -0.61 15.02 3.16
N PHE A 270 0.70 14.99 3.40
CA PHE A 270 1.51 16.19 3.62
C PHE A 270 2.64 16.25 2.59
N GLY A 271 2.93 17.41 2.02
CA GLY A 271 4.08 17.54 1.12
C GLY A 271 4.36 18.98 0.66
N PRO A 272 5.18 19.15 -0.39
CA PRO A 272 5.69 20.45 -0.80
C PRO A 272 4.60 21.50 -1.03
N GLY A 273 4.86 22.74 -0.58
CA GLY A 273 3.89 23.83 -0.65
C GLY A 273 4.05 24.82 0.52
N LEU A 274 3.76 24.47 1.77
CA LEU A 274 3.26 23.21 2.35
C LEU A 274 1.80 22.92 1.97
N THR A 275 1.56 21.78 1.31
CA THR A 275 0.24 21.32 0.84
C THR A 275 -0.28 20.22 1.76
N ILE A 276 -1.57 20.28 2.07
CA ILE A 276 -2.30 19.27 2.84
C ILE A 276 -3.46 18.74 2.00
N GLU A 277 -3.48 17.43 1.80
CA GLU A 277 -4.65 16.69 1.29
C GLU A 277 -5.39 16.06 2.47
N THR A 278 -6.71 16.18 2.45
CA THR A 278 -7.60 15.60 3.46
C THR A 278 -8.66 14.76 2.77
N VAL A 279 -8.80 13.52 3.19
CA VAL A 279 -9.85 12.61 2.70
C VAL A 279 -10.65 12.11 3.90
N VAL A 280 -11.96 12.30 3.87
CA VAL A 280 -12.88 11.74 4.87
C VAL A 280 -13.30 10.37 4.41
N LEU A 281 -13.16 9.39 5.31
CA LEU A 281 -13.44 8.00 5.06
C LEU A 281 -14.61 7.53 5.91
N HIS A 282 -15.40 6.62 5.36
CA HIS A 282 -16.48 5.96 6.09
C HIS A 282 -16.47 4.46 5.82
N ILE A 283 -16.83 3.66 6.81
CA ILE A 283 -16.99 2.22 6.69
C ILE A 283 -18.46 1.90 6.84
N LYS A 284 -19.07 1.40 5.76
CA LYS A 284 -20.46 0.98 5.80
C LYS A 284 -20.54 -0.38 6.49
N ASN A 285 -20.94 -0.38 7.76
CA ASN A 285 -21.44 -1.58 8.41
C ASN A 285 -22.87 -1.80 7.92
N GLU A 286 -23.08 -2.75 7.03
CA GLU A 286 -24.41 -3.36 6.91
C GLU A 286 -24.41 -4.66 7.71
N GLU A 287 -25.54 -4.95 8.36
CA GLU A 287 -25.91 -6.23 8.98
C GLU A 287 -25.65 -7.46 8.07
N SER A 288 -25.31 -7.24 6.81
CA SER A 288 -24.91 -8.22 5.79
C SER A 288 -23.52 -8.84 5.97
N TYR A 289 -22.60 -8.31 6.79
CA TYR A 289 -21.31 -8.99 6.99
C TYR A 289 -21.48 -10.26 7.82
N GLU A 290 -22.26 -10.27 8.90
CA GLU A 290 -22.55 -11.51 9.65
C GLU A 290 -23.29 -12.54 8.77
N GLU A 291 -24.22 -12.14 7.90
CA GLU A 291 -24.83 -13.07 6.94
C GLU A 291 -23.85 -13.59 5.87
N SER A 292 -22.94 -12.74 5.39
CA SER A 292 -21.91 -13.13 4.42
C SER A 292 -20.84 -14.02 5.07
N TRP A 293 -20.48 -13.76 6.33
CA TRP A 293 -19.60 -14.59 7.16
C TRP A 293 -20.29 -15.89 7.58
N ALA A 294 -21.60 -15.88 7.86
CA ALA A 294 -22.40 -17.07 8.15
C ALA A 294 -22.56 -17.98 6.94
N LYS A 295 -22.72 -17.42 5.72
CA LYS A 295 -22.70 -18.18 4.46
C LYS A 295 -21.33 -18.82 4.19
N LEU A 296 -20.24 -18.15 4.55
CA LEU A 296 -18.87 -18.68 4.50
C LEU A 296 -18.61 -19.81 5.52
N ARG A 297 -19.20 -19.75 6.73
CA ARG A 297 -19.14 -20.85 7.72
C ARG A 297 -19.83 -22.14 7.25
N ILE A 298 -20.75 -22.06 6.28
CA ILE A 298 -21.45 -23.22 5.71
C ILE A 298 -20.65 -23.86 4.57
N GLN A 299 -19.80 -23.09 3.88
CA GLN A 299 -19.06 -23.54 2.68
C GLN A 299 -17.60 -23.94 2.94
N LEU A 300 -17.03 -23.58 4.10
CA LEU A 300 -15.75 -24.14 4.53
C LEU A 300 -15.97 -25.58 5.04
N PRO A 301 -15.16 -26.58 4.63
CA PRO A 301 -15.27 -27.93 5.17
C PRO A 301 -15.14 -27.87 6.69
N ARG A 302 -16.18 -28.32 7.40
CA ARG A 302 -16.06 -28.55 8.84
C ARG A 302 -14.90 -29.52 9.02
N VAL A 303 -13.84 -29.07 9.69
CA VAL A 303 -12.76 -29.95 10.11
C VAL A 303 -13.40 -31.06 10.94
N ASN A 304 -13.36 -32.28 10.40
CA ASN A 304 -13.93 -33.46 11.05
C ASN A 304 -13.23 -33.63 12.42
N PRO A 305 -13.97 -33.53 13.54
CA PRO A 305 -13.35 -33.57 14.87
C PRO A 305 -12.68 -34.92 15.20
N ASP A 306 -12.88 -35.96 14.38
CA ASP A 306 -12.35 -37.31 14.59
C ASP A 306 -11.12 -37.68 13.73
N CYS A 307 -10.46 -36.72 13.06
CA CYS A 307 -9.26 -37.06 12.32
C CYS A 307 -8.07 -37.36 13.25
N LYS A 308 -7.74 -38.66 13.35
CA LYS A 308 -6.56 -39.25 14.01
C LYS A 308 -5.22 -38.56 13.69
N GLU A 309 -5.15 -37.73 12.65
CA GLU A 309 -3.99 -36.92 12.27
C GLU A 309 -3.61 -35.83 13.29
N LYS A 310 -4.55 -35.29 14.08
CA LYS A 310 -4.22 -34.26 15.09
C LYS A 310 -3.33 -34.83 16.21
N LYS A 311 -3.64 -36.04 16.69
CA LYS A 311 -2.81 -36.76 17.67
C LYS A 311 -1.45 -37.17 17.09
N GLN A 312 -1.38 -37.51 15.81
CA GLN A 312 -0.09 -37.82 15.16
C GLN A 312 0.79 -36.58 14.97
N ARG A 313 0.23 -35.42 14.62
CA ARG A 313 0.98 -34.15 14.53
C ARG A 313 1.44 -33.64 15.89
N GLU A 314 0.62 -33.74 16.94
CA GLU A 314 1.01 -33.36 18.31
C GLU A 314 2.06 -34.32 18.90
N SER A 315 2.02 -35.60 18.56
CA SER A 315 3.05 -36.58 18.95
C SER A 315 4.37 -36.38 18.18
N ALA A 316 4.33 -35.92 16.94
CA ALA A 316 5.51 -35.66 16.13
C ALA A 316 6.22 -34.33 16.48
N MET A 317 5.52 -33.39 17.11
CA MET A 317 6.07 -32.08 17.47
C MET A 317 6.63 -31.99 18.91
N LYS A 318 6.44 -33.03 19.72
CA LYS A 318 6.94 -33.09 21.11
C LYS A 318 8.47 -33.19 21.28
N PRO A 319 9.26 -33.76 20.35
CA PRO A 319 10.73 -33.79 20.49
C PRO A 319 11.43 -32.49 20.04
N ILE A 320 10.72 -31.54 19.42
CA ILE A 320 11.32 -30.32 18.82
C ILE A 320 11.30 -29.12 19.78
N LEU A 321 10.59 -29.23 20.91
CA LEU A 321 10.44 -28.16 21.91
C LEU A 321 11.18 -28.41 23.22
N ASP A 322 12.02 -29.45 23.31
CA ASP A 322 12.83 -29.72 24.50
C ASP A 322 14.33 -29.77 24.12
N ASP A 323 14.90 -28.59 23.87
CA ASP A 323 16.35 -28.40 23.91
C ASP A 323 16.72 -27.66 25.20
N SER A 324 16.53 -28.36 26.32
CA SER A 324 17.03 -27.96 27.62
C SER A 324 18.13 -28.91 28.07
N ARG A 325 19.27 -28.94 27.35
CA ARG A 325 20.46 -29.66 27.83
C ARG A 325 21.80 -29.27 27.17
N VAL A 326 22.37 -28.12 27.54
CA VAL A 326 23.85 -27.97 27.64
C VAL A 326 24.21 -27.04 28.82
N SER A 327 25.02 -27.58 29.73
CA SER A 327 25.60 -26.99 30.95
C SER A 327 26.78 -26.02 30.67
N PRO A 328 27.23 -25.23 31.67
CA PRO A 328 28.07 -24.05 31.45
C PRO A 328 29.57 -24.36 31.39
N SER A 329 30.31 -23.60 30.60
CA SER A 329 31.76 -23.45 30.75
C SER A 329 32.16 -21.98 30.55
N ASP A 330 32.90 -21.49 31.53
CA ASP A 330 33.46 -20.16 31.66
C ASP A 330 34.32 -19.73 30.46
N ASP A 331 34.16 -18.49 30.00
CA ASP A 331 35.27 -17.53 29.99
C ASP A 331 34.80 -16.12 29.56
N ALA A 332 34.98 -15.17 30.48
CA ALA A 332 34.79 -13.75 30.24
C ALA A 332 36.15 -13.11 29.92
N ARG A 333 36.23 -12.37 28.81
CA ARG A 333 36.90 -11.04 28.65
C ARG A 333 37.31 -10.83 27.19
N THR A 334 36.73 -9.82 26.54
CA THR A 334 37.42 -8.66 25.93
C THR A 334 36.43 -7.85 25.06
N MET A 335 36.39 -6.53 25.25
CA MET A 335 35.71 -5.57 24.37
C MET A 335 36.62 -5.21 23.17
N PRO A 336 36.03 -4.81 22.02
CA PRO A 336 36.33 -3.50 21.43
C PRO A 336 35.05 -2.82 20.86
N ARG A 337 34.72 -1.54 21.12
CA ARG A 337 35.24 -0.29 20.51
C ARG A 337 35.58 -0.39 19.02
N GLU A 338 34.61 -0.10 18.15
CA GLU A 338 34.67 0.76 16.94
C GLU A 338 33.41 0.55 16.07
N GLY A 339 32.77 1.65 15.65
CA GLY A 339 31.54 1.61 14.85
C GLY A 339 31.85 1.31 13.38
N SER A 340 31.41 0.14 12.92
CA SER A 340 31.41 -0.25 11.50
C SER A 340 30.02 -0.75 11.11
N TRP A 341 29.47 -0.22 10.01
CA TRP A 341 28.30 -0.79 9.36
C TRP A 341 28.72 -2.14 8.76
N LYS A 342 28.07 -3.23 9.16
CA LYS A 342 28.27 -4.56 8.56
C LYS A 342 26.98 -5.01 7.89
N LEU A 343 26.99 -5.08 6.56
CA LEU A 343 26.08 -5.94 5.81
C LEU A 343 26.57 -7.39 5.99
N GLN A 344 25.69 -8.30 6.41
CA GLN A 344 26.03 -9.72 6.51
C GLN A 344 26.06 -10.34 5.11
N GLY A 345 27.25 -10.68 4.63
CA GLY A 345 27.47 -11.46 3.42
C GLY A 345 27.37 -12.96 3.70
N GLY A 346 26.39 -13.62 3.07
CA GLY A 346 26.31 -15.08 2.96
C GLY A 346 26.38 -15.47 1.49
N SER A 347 27.54 -15.96 1.05
CA SER A 347 27.77 -16.49 -0.29
C SER A 347 27.04 -17.82 -0.49
N GLN A 348 26.06 -17.88 -1.38
CA GLN A 348 25.73 -19.09 -2.13
C GLN A 348 24.99 -18.75 -3.43
N LEU A 349 25.64 -19.10 -4.54
CA LEU A 349 25.18 -18.91 -5.92
C LEU A 349 24.18 -20.01 -6.33
N ARG A 350 23.13 -19.58 -7.05
CA ARG A 350 22.19 -20.32 -7.95
C ARG A 350 20.79 -20.67 -7.41
N SER A 351 19.81 -19.80 -7.73
CA SER A 351 18.42 -20.09 -8.15
C SER A 351 17.72 -18.77 -8.50
N PRO A 352 16.85 -18.68 -9.52
CA PRO A 352 16.14 -17.44 -9.84
C PRO A 352 15.32 -16.96 -8.64
N MET A 353 15.39 -15.65 -8.39
CA MET A 353 14.86 -14.92 -7.26
C MET A 353 13.37 -15.23 -7.01
N LYS A 354 13.04 -15.62 -5.77
CA LYS A 354 11.65 -15.70 -5.28
C LYS A 354 11.32 -14.40 -4.55
N THR A 355 10.51 -13.54 -5.17
CA THR A 355 9.76 -12.47 -4.49
C THR A 355 8.76 -13.06 -3.49
N ALA A 356 8.69 -12.50 -2.28
CA ALA A 356 7.67 -12.85 -1.30
C ALA A 356 6.40 -12.01 -1.54
N TRP A 357 5.28 -12.67 -1.79
CA TRP A 357 3.96 -12.06 -1.97
C TRP A 357 3.06 -12.42 -0.80
N SER A 358 2.24 -11.47 -0.33
CA SER A 358 1.08 -11.78 0.53
C SER A 358 -0.18 -11.27 -0.16
N CYS A 359 -0.92 -12.18 -0.77
CA CYS A 359 -2.18 -11.89 -1.44
C CYS A 359 -3.18 -12.99 -1.03
N GLU A 360 -4.18 -12.65 -0.22
CA GLU A 360 -5.35 -13.49 -0.02
C GLU A 360 -6.42 -13.05 -1.03
N ILE A 361 -6.58 -13.82 -2.10
CA ILE A 361 -7.67 -13.69 -3.07
C ILE A 361 -8.46 -14.99 -3.04
N ILE A 362 -9.76 -14.90 -2.77
CA ILE A 362 -10.71 -16.01 -2.87
C ILE A 362 -11.40 -15.91 -4.26
N SER A 363 -11.23 -16.96 -5.08
CA SER A 363 -11.74 -17.31 -6.44
C SER A 363 -13.12 -16.74 -6.88
N GLN A 364 -13.55 -16.52 -8.15
CA GLN A 364 -13.17 -16.58 -9.60
C GLN A 364 -14.44 -16.09 -10.42
N PRO A 365 -14.48 -15.79 -11.76
CA PRO A 365 -13.44 -15.41 -12.74
C PRO A 365 -13.72 -14.08 -13.52
N SER A 366 -12.73 -13.19 -13.64
CA SER A 366 -12.40 -12.34 -14.82
C SER A 366 -11.26 -11.32 -14.51
N TRP A 367 -10.06 -11.59 -15.04
CA TRP A 367 -8.90 -10.73 -15.38
C TRP A 367 -8.22 -9.77 -14.36
N VAL A 368 -6.86 -9.69 -14.41
CA VAL A 368 -5.98 -8.56 -14.84
C VAL A 368 -4.50 -9.04 -14.77
N PHE A 369 -3.70 -8.81 -15.81
CA PHE A 369 -2.24 -9.04 -15.78
C PHE A 369 -1.51 -7.73 -15.44
N ALA A 370 -0.75 -7.72 -14.34
CA ALA A 370 0.22 -6.65 -14.02
C ALA A 370 1.62 -7.27 -13.92
N ASN A 371 2.60 -6.71 -14.63
CA ASN A 371 3.98 -7.15 -14.64
C ASN A 371 4.83 -6.12 -13.88
N PHE A 372 5.51 -6.57 -12.82
CA PHE A 372 6.39 -5.71 -12.02
C PHE A 372 7.79 -6.32 -12.01
N ALA A 373 8.78 -5.54 -12.46
CA ALA A 373 10.21 -5.83 -12.32
C ALA A 373 10.64 -7.28 -12.66
N GLY A 374 10.36 -7.74 -13.89
CA GLY A 374 10.90 -9.00 -14.43
C GLY A 374 10.21 -10.28 -13.92
N THR A 375 9.08 -10.18 -13.23
CA THR A 375 8.31 -11.36 -12.77
C THR A 375 6.99 -11.47 -13.53
N THR A 376 6.96 -12.36 -14.53
CA THR A 376 5.72 -12.76 -15.21
C THR A 376 4.87 -13.60 -14.27
N PHE A 377 3.63 -13.19 -14.02
CA PHE A 377 2.63 -14.05 -13.38
C PHE A 377 2.22 -15.17 -14.34
N SER A 378 2.47 -16.42 -13.97
CA SER A 378 1.97 -17.59 -14.69
C SER A 378 0.95 -18.34 -13.84
N CYS A 379 -0.26 -18.53 -14.36
CA CYS A 379 -1.12 -19.65 -14.01
C CYS A 379 -1.66 -20.21 -15.33
N GLU A 380 -1.23 -21.42 -15.69
CA GLU A 380 -1.63 -22.10 -16.92
C GLU A 380 -3.13 -22.40 -16.95
N MET A 381 -3.74 -22.32 -18.13
CA MET A 381 -4.82 -23.25 -18.48
C MET A 381 -4.68 -23.76 -19.91
N ALA A 382 -4.89 -25.06 -20.04
CA ALA A 382 -5.03 -25.83 -21.26
C ALA A 382 -6.52 -25.89 -21.70
N PRO A 383 -6.83 -26.37 -22.91
CA PRO A 383 -7.92 -25.88 -23.75
C PRO A 383 -9.24 -26.62 -23.56
N GLU A 384 -10.35 -25.93 -23.88
CA GLU A 384 -11.51 -26.40 -24.67
C GLU A 384 -12.79 -25.67 -24.26
N ALA A 385 -13.33 -24.84 -25.17
CA ALA A 385 -14.76 -24.64 -25.40
C ALA A 385 -14.98 -23.59 -26.52
N SER A 386 -14.47 -23.85 -27.72
CA SER A 386 -14.92 -23.16 -28.92
C SER A 386 -16.12 -23.91 -29.50
N ARG A 387 -17.34 -23.60 -29.01
CA ARG A 387 -18.56 -23.91 -29.78
C ARG A 387 -19.57 -22.77 -29.70
N SER A 388 -19.94 -22.33 -30.91
CA SER A 388 -21.13 -21.57 -31.31
C SER A 388 -21.30 -20.18 -30.71
N LEU A 389 -21.05 -19.16 -31.53
CA LEU A 389 -22.10 -18.32 -32.14
C LEU A 389 -21.45 -17.20 -32.98
N LEU A 390 -21.25 -17.46 -34.27
CA LEU A 390 -21.23 -16.41 -35.29
C LEU A 390 -22.69 -16.11 -35.65
N PRO A 391 -23.02 -14.83 -35.89
CA PRO A 391 -23.28 -14.47 -37.29
C PRO A 391 -22.52 -13.23 -37.74
N THR A 392 -21.97 -13.39 -38.94
CA THR A 392 -21.63 -12.41 -39.98
C THR A 392 -22.31 -11.04 -39.86
N LEU A 393 -21.50 -9.99 -39.73
CA LEU A 393 -21.80 -8.61 -40.15
C LEU A 393 -20.51 -7.95 -40.68
N GLY A 394 -19.92 -8.56 -41.70
CA GLY A 394 -19.28 -7.80 -42.77
C GLY A 394 -20.38 -7.56 -43.80
N ASP A 395 -20.73 -6.28 -44.00
CA ASP A 395 -21.60 -5.70 -45.06
C ASP A 395 -22.56 -4.64 -44.51
N ILE A 396 -22.11 -3.66 -43.71
CA ILE A 396 -22.77 -2.34 -43.69
C ILE A 396 -21.73 -1.25 -43.41
N PHE A 397 -21.55 -0.37 -44.40
CA PHE A 397 -20.73 0.86 -44.48
C PHE A 397 -19.33 0.71 -45.10
N HIS A 398 -19.24 1.32 -46.29
CA HIS A 398 -18.15 1.38 -47.27
C HIS A 398 -16.83 1.94 -46.77
#